data_AF-A0ABD5SIU5-F1
#
_entry.id   AF-A0ABD5SIU5-F1
#
_cell.length_a   1.000
_cell.length_b   1.000
_cell.length_c   1.000
_cell.angle_alpha   90.00
_cell.angle_beta   90.00
_cell.angle_gamma   90.00
#
_symmetry.space_group_name_H-M   'P 1'
#
loop_
_entity.id
_entity.type
_entity.pdbx_description
1 polymer ?
#
loop_
_entity_poly.entity_id
_entity_poly.type
_entity_poly.pdbx_seq_one_letter_code
_entity_poly.pdbx_strand_id
1 'polypeptide(L)'
;METISFGTDGWRATLEEFTAPRVRMVGQAVATYLTDEGIAGPVAVGYDARETSRGFAEELSRTLCANGFDVLLADRDRPTPLIAYAIVDRDLAGGLVITASHNPPEYNGVKFIPEDGAPALPAVTDAIADRLADPDPLPEGEHGIAREVD
;
A
#
# COMPACT_ATOMS: atom_id res chain seq x y z
N MET A 1 -6.36 4.36 21.38
CA MET A 1 -6.37 3.92 19.97
C MET A 1 -5.43 2.76 19.87
N GLU A 2 -5.86 1.64 19.29
CA GLU A 2 -4.99 0.47 19.13
C GLU A 2 -3.88 0.78 18.12
N THR A 3 -2.69 0.27 18.40
CA THR A 3 -1.51 0.39 17.53
C THR A 3 -1.75 -0.41 16.25
N ILE A 4 -1.36 0.14 15.10
CA ILE A 4 -1.35 -0.61 13.84
C ILE A 4 -0.33 -1.76 14.00
N SER A 5 -0.81 -3.00 13.90
CA SER A 5 0.03 -4.19 14.02
C SER A 5 0.05 -4.94 12.70
N PHE A 6 1.25 -5.07 12.12
CA PHE A 6 1.46 -5.87 10.93
C PHE A 6 1.57 -7.35 11.33
N GLY A 7 0.70 -8.17 10.76
CA GLY A 7 0.86 -9.62 10.76
C GLY A 7 1.82 -10.08 9.66
N THR A 8 1.80 -11.37 9.35
CA THR A 8 2.74 -11.99 8.40
C THR A 8 2.77 -11.37 7.01
N ASP A 9 1.64 -10.82 6.54
CA ASP A 9 1.54 -10.28 5.16
C ASP A 9 0.94 -8.88 5.08
N GLY A 10 0.85 -8.15 6.20
CA GLY A 10 0.20 -6.84 6.23
C GLY A 10 -0.61 -6.55 7.50
N TRP A 11 -1.37 -5.46 7.47
CA TRP A 11 -2.27 -5.06 8.55
C TRP A 11 -3.72 -5.34 8.16
N ARG A 12 -4.50 -5.92 9.07
CA ARG A 12 -5.95 -6.13 8.92
C ARG A 12 -6.65 -5.65 10.19
N ALA A 13 -7.78 -4.98 10.02
CA ALA A 13 -8.62 -4.55 11.13
C ALA A 13 -10.08 -4.41 10.68
N THR A 14 -11.00 -4.24 11.63
CA THR A 14 -12.38 -3.88 11.32
C THR A 14 -12.43 -2.46 10.74
N LEU A 15 -13.49 -2.10 10.02
CA LEU A 15 -13.66 -0.76 9.44
C LEU A 15 -13.77 0.36 10.48
N GLU A 16 -14.00 0.04 11.76
CA GLU A 16 -13.90 1.01 12.86
C GLU A 16 -12.45 1.49 13.06
N GLU A 17 -11.47 0.62 12.78
CA GLU A 17 -10.05 0.91 12.93
C GLU A 17 -9.32 1.09 11.59
N PHE A 18 -9.75 0.40 10.54
CA PHE A 18 -9.22 0.51 9.20
C PHE A 18 -9.81 1.74 8.50
N THR A 19 -9.32 2.91 8.91
CA THR A 19 -9.81 4.21 8.46
C THR A 19 -8.83 4.90 7.51
N ALA A 20 -9.32 5.85 6.71
CA ALA A 20 -8.49 6.58 5.75
C ALA A 20 -7.25 7.24 6.41
N PRO A 21 -7.34 7.93 7.56
CA PRO A 21 -6.16 8.47 8.23
C PRO A 21 -5.09 7.41 8.55
N ARG A 22 -5.50 6.22 9.02
CA ARG A 22 -4.57 5.13 9.37
C ARG A 22 -3.99 4.45 8.13
N VAL A 23 -4.77 4.34 7.06
CA VAL A 23 -4.28 3.90 5.75
C VAL A 23 -3.21 4.85 5.21
N ARG A 24 -3.39 6.18 5.38
CA ARG A 24 -2.35 7.16 5.01
C ARG A 24 -1.08 7.00 5.86
N MET A 25 -1.18 6.68 7.15
CA MET A 25 0.01 6.37 7.97
C MET A 25 0.79 5.16 7.43
N VAL A 26 0.09 4.12 6.97
CA VAL A 26 0.73 2.97 6.30
C VAL A 26 1.38 3.38 4.99
N GLY A 27 0.69 4.19 4.17
CA GLY A 27 1.26 4.73 2.93
C GLY A 27 2.54 5.54 3.17
N GLN A 28 2.55 6.37 4.22
CA GLN A 28 3.72 7.14 4.64
C GLN A 28 4.88 6.20 5.03
N ALA A 29 4.59 5.21 5.88
CA ALA A 29 5.60 4.26 6.33
C ALA A 29 6.25 3.49 5.19
N VAL A 30 5.46 3.08 4.19
CA VAL A 30 5.95 2.39 3.00
C VAL A 30 6.82 3.32 2.15
N ALA A 31 6.40 4.58 1.94
CA ALA A 31 7.18 5.55 1.18
C ALA A 31 8.54 5.85 1.84
N THR A 32 8.55 6.00 3.18
CA THR A 32 9.78 6.16 3.95
C THR A 32 10.66 4.92 3.88
N TYR A 33 10.08 3.72 3.99
CA TYR A 33 10.83 2.46 3.84
C TYR A 33 11.52 2.37 2.47
N LEU A 34 10.78 2.60 1.37
CA LEU A 34 11.34 2.56 0.02
C LEU A 34 12.47 3.57 -0.15
N THR A 35 12.29 4.80 0.38
CA THR A 35 13.31 5.86 0.32
C THR A 35 14.57 5.47 1.09
N ASP A 36 14.43 4.98 2.32
CA ASP A 36 15.56 4.61 3.18
C ASP A 36 16.38 3.44 2.60
N GLU A 37 15.71 2.48 1.98
CA GLU A 37 16.35 1.33 1.33
C GLU A 37 16.92 1.69 -0.06
N GLY A 38 16.71 2.93 -0.54
CA GLY A 38 17.16 3.38 -1.85
C GLY A 38 16.43 2.72 -3.02
N ILE A 39 15.22 2.20 -2.78
CA ILE A 39 14.37 1.57 -3.79
C ILE A 39 13.60 2.67 -4.51
N ALA A 40 13.82 2.77 -5.82
CA ALA A 40 13.20 3.77 -6.68
C ALA A 40 12.41 3.11 -7.81
N GLY A 41 11.28 3.71 -8.17
CA GLY A 41 10.42 3.23 -9.25
C GLY A 41 8.95 3.43 -8.91
N PRO A 42 8.04 3.20 -9.88
CA PRO A 42 6.61 3.29 -9.61
C PRO A 42 6.16 2.18 -8.65
N VAL A 43 5.09 2.44 -7.90
CA VAL A 43 4.46 1.50 -6.96
C VAL A 43 3.10 1.08 -7.50
N ALA A 44 2.81 -0.21 -7.52
CA ALA A 44 1.48 -0.69 -7.86
C ALA A 44 0.53 -0.57 -6.66
N VAL A 45 -0.70 -0.12 -6.88
CA VAL A 45 -1.75 -0.17 -5.86
C VAL A 45 -2.95 -0.92 -6.43
N GLY A 46 -3.30 -2.04 -5.80
CA GLY A 46 -4.46 -2.86 -6.16
C GLY A 46 -5.44 -3.01 -5.00
N TYR A 47 -6.62 -3.54 -5.30
CA TYR A 47 -7.65 -3.75 -4.29
C TYR A 47 -8.63 -4.89 -4.65
N ASP A 48 -9.26 -5.47 -3.63
CA ASP A 48 -10.33 -6.47 -3.79
C ASP A 48 -11.72 -5.86 -3.97
N ALA A 49 -12.73 -6.70 -4.16
CA ALA A 49 -14.10 -6.28 -4.45
C ALA A 49 -14.92 -5.77 -3.25
N ARG A 50 -14.31 -5.50 -2.08
CA ARG A 50 -15.06 -4.89 -0.96
C ARG A 50 -15.40 -3.45 -1.31
N GLU A 51 -16.60 -3.01 -0.92
CA GLU A 51 -17.12 -1.68 -1.24
C GLU A 51 -16.16 -0.54 -0.84
N THR A 52 -15.48 -0.69 0.29
CA THR A 52 -14.55 0.32 0.83
C THR A 52 -13.15 0.25 0.23
N SER A 53 -12.78 -0.85 -0.43
CA SER A 53 -11.39 -1.10 -0.83
C SER A 53 -10.88 -0.11 -1.87
N ARG A 54 -11.72 0.30 -2.84
CA ARG A 54 -11.36 1.32 -3.82
C ARG A 54 -11.00 2.65 -3.16
N GLY A 55 -11.83 3.11 -2.21
CA GLY A 55 -11.58 4.36 -1.50
C GLY A 55 -10.25 4.34 -0.76
N PHE A 56 -9.92 3.24 -0.08
CA PHE A 56 -8.62 3.10 0.59
C PHE A 56 -7.43 3.00 -0.37
N ALA A 57 -7.61 2.37 -1.53
CA ALA A 57 -6.56 2.31 -2.56
C ALA A 57 -6.25 3.69 -3.13
N GLU A 58 -7.28 4.52 -3.35
CA GLU A 58 -7.13 5.91 -3.77
C GLU A 58 -6.43 6.76 -2.69
N GLU A 59 -6.72 6.52 -1.41
CA GLU A 59 -6.02 7.18 -0.28
C GLU A 59 -4.53 6.79 -0.22
N LEU A 60 -4.20 5.51 -0.36
CA LEU A 60 -2.80 5.06 -0.45
C LEU A 60 -2.09 5.70 -1.63
N SER A 61 -2.74 5.71 -2.79
CA SER A 61 -2.17 6.27 -4.02
C SER A 61 -1.84 7.75 -3.83
N ARG A 62 -2.74 8.53 -3.22
CA ARG A 62 -2.49 9.94 -2.89
C ARG A 62 -1.31 10.12 -1.95
N THR A 63 -1.20 9.31 -0.90
CA THR A 63 -0.09 9.40 0.05
C THR A 63 1.26 9.06 -0.59
N LEU A 64 1.32 8.02 -1.41
CA LEU A 64 2.54 7.62 -2.12
C LEU A 64 2.97 8.70 -3.12
N CYS A 65 2.04 9.24 -3.90
CA CYS A 65 2.31 10.37 -4.79
C CYS A 65 2.82 11.59 -4.03
N ALA A 66 2.23 11.91 -2.88
CA ALA A 66 2.68 13.02 -2.04
C ALA A 66 4.10 12.82 -1.48
N ASN A 67 4.63 11.59 -1.51
CA ASN A 67 6.00 11.25 -1.14
C ASN A 67 6.92 11.03 -2.37
N GLY A 68 6.48 11.45 -3.56
CA GLY A 68 7.31 11.43 -4.77
C GLY A 68 7.29 10.13 -5.57
N PHE A 69 6.46 9.16 -5.19
CA PHE A 69 6.33 7.90 -5.95
C PHE A 69 5.25 8.00 -7.01
N ASP A 70 5.59 7.61 -8.24
CA ASP A 70 4.58 7.35 -9.26
C ASP A 70 3.75 6.12 -8.87
N VAL A 71 2.44 6.17 -9.10
CA VAL A 71 1.52 5.10 -8.71
C VAL A 71 0.79 4.54 -9.91
N LEU A 72 0.82 3.21 -10.05
CA LEU A 72 -0.01 2.45 -10.97
C LEU A 72 -1.20 1.88 -10.19
N LEU A 73 -2.34 2.59 -10.22
CA LEU A 73 -3.56 2.18 -9.55
C LEU A 73 -4.36 1.23 -10.45
N ALA A 74 -4.80 0.09 -9.92
CA ALA A 74 -5.70 -0.79 -10.66
C ALA A 74 -7.02 -0.08 -11.00
N ASP A 75 -7.43 -0.11 -12.27
CA ASP A 75 -8.66 0.51 -12.79
C ASP A 75 -9.95 -0.10 -12.21
N ARG A 76 -9.87 -1.34 -11.72
CA ARG A 76 -10.94 -2.09 -11.05
C ARG A 76 -10.37 -3.05 -10.01
N ASP A 77 -11.26 -3.82 -9.37
CA ASP A 77 -10.87 -4.90 -8.47
C ASP A 77 -9.97 -5.93 -9.18
N ARG A 78 -8.81 -6.25 -8.58
CA ARG A 78 -7.84 -7.21 -9.13
C ARG A 78 -7.36 -8.19 -8.06
N PRO A 79 -7.20 -9.49 -8.39
CA PRO A 79 -6.60 -10.44 -7.47
C PRO A 79 -5.17 -10.05 -7.07
N THR A 80 -4.80 -10.26 -5.80
CA THR A 80 -3.42 -10.09 -5.30
C THR A 80 -2.33 -10.66 -6.23
N PRO A 81 -2.44 -11.88 -6.80
CA PRO A 81 -1.38 -12.40 -7.68
C PRO A 81 -1.21 -11.60 -8.98
N LEU A 82 -2.23 -10.86 -9.45
CA LEU A 82 -2.06 -9.99 -10.62
C LEU A 82 -1.20 -8.78 -10.29
N ILE A 83 -1.34 -8.23 -9.08
CA ILE A 83 -0.49 -7.13 -8.60
C ILE A 83 0.95 -7.61 -8.43
N ALA A 84 1.14 -8.80 -7.81
CA ALA A 84 2.45 -9.43 -7.70
C ALA A 84 3.11 -9.66 -9.08
N TYR A 85 2.34 -10.16 -10.05
CA TYR A 85 2.80 -10.32 -11.43
C TYR A 85 3.22 -8.97 -12.03
N ALA A 86 2.38 -7.93 -11.91
CA ALA A 86 2.65 -6.62 -12.49
C ALA A 86 3.91 -5.96 -11.90
N ILE A 87 4.23 -6.22 -10.63
CA ILE A 87 5.46 -5.74 -9.99
C ILE A 87 6.69 -6.28 -10.72
N VAL A 88 6.74 -7.59 -10.95
CA VAL A 88 7.88 -8.25 -11.61
C VAL A 88 7.89 -7.96 -13.11
N ASP A 89 6.73 -7.99 -13.77
CA ASP A 89 6.60 -7.77 -15.22
C ASP A 89 6.98 -6.35 -15.66
N ARG A 90 6.80 -5.37 -14.77
CA ARG A 90 7.02 -3.94 -15.06
C ARG A 90 8.19 -3.33 -14.27
N ASP A 91 9.00 -4.15 -13.60
CA ASP A 91 10.16 -3.73 -12.79
C ASP A 91 9.80 -2.61 -11.78
N LEU A 92 8.74 -2.83 -11.00
CA LEU A 92 8.23 -1.85 -10.03
C LEU A 92 8.96 -1.91 -8.70
N ALA A 93 8.94 -0.81 -7.94
CA ALA A 93 9.49 -0.72 -6.58
C ALA A 93 8.76 -1.63 -5.55
N GLY A 94 7.64 -2.22 -5.97
CA GLY A 94 6.75 -3.02 -5.14
C GLY A 94 5.29 -2.61 -5.34
N GLY A 95 4.44 -3.05 -4.42
CA GLY A 95 3.03 -2.69 -4.46
C GLY A 95 2.26 -2.93 -3.17
N LEU A 96 1.13 -2.26 -3.07
CA LEU A 96 0.19 -2.36 -1.96
C LEU A 96 -1.13 -2.94 -2.46
N VAL A 97 -1.69 -3.89 -1.70
CA VAL A 97 -2.99 -4.49 -2.02
C VAL A 97 -3.96 -4.28 -0.88
N ILE A 98 -5.03 -3.54 -1.12
CA ILE A 98 -6.14 -3.40 -0.18
C ILE A 98 -7.01 -4.65 -0.24
N THR A 99 -6.93 -5.47 0.80
CA THR A 99 -7.76 -6.66 0.95
C THR A 99 -7.67 -7.21 2.37
N ALA A 100 -8.77 -7.74 2.89
CA ALA A 100 -8.75 -8.62 4.05
C ALA A 100 -8.90 -10.11 3.67
N SER A 101 -8.70 -10.47 2.40
CA SER A 101 -8.83 -11.82 1.88
C SER A 101 -10.20 -12.43 2.27
N HIS A 102 -10.20 -13.53 3.01
CA HIS A 102 -11.39 -14.26 3.44
C HIS A 102 -11.97 -13.78 4.77
N ASN A 103 -11.42 -12.72 5.39
CA ASN A 103 -11.99 -12.16 6.60
C ASN A 103 -13.44 -11.67 6.36
N PRO A 104 -14.28 -11.58 7.41
CA PRO A 104 -15.64 -11.08 7.29
C PRO A 104 -15.75 -9.69 6.62
N PRO A 105 -16.92 -9.32 6.06
CA PRO A 105 -17.11 -8.07 5.31
C PRO A 105 -16.77 -6.79 6.08
N GLU A 106 -16.92 -6.81 7.40
CA GLU A 106 -16.60 -5.70 8.30
C GLU A 106 -15.09 -5.44 8.47
N TYR A 107 -14.22 -6.28 7.88
CA TYR A 107 -12.79 -6.10 7.84
C TYR A 107 -12.31 -5.47 6.53
N ASN A 108 -11.20 -4.74 6.62
CA ASN A 108 -10.34 -4.51 5.47
C ASN A 108 -8.87 -4.65 5.90
N GLY A 109 -7.95 -4.54 4.94
CA GLY A 109 -6.54 -4.76 5.18
C GLY A 109 -5.67 -4.19 4.08
N VAL A 110 -4.38 -4.12 4.34
CA VAL A 110 -3.35 -3.69 3.39
C VAL A 110 -2.17 -4.63 3.49
N LYS A 111 -1.69 -5.09 2.34
CA LYS A 111 -0.47 -5.90 2.20
C LYS A 111 0.57 -5.13 1.43
N PHE A 112 1.84 -5.26 1.80
CA PHE A 112 2.97 -4.83 0.97
C PHE A 112 3.59 -6.05 0.27
N ILE A 113 3.91 -5.88 -1.02
CA ILE A 113 4.57 -6.85 -1.88
C ILE A 113 5.85 -6.17 -2.39
N PRO A 114 7.06 -6.64 -2.04
CA PRO A 114 8.31 -6.07 -2.53
C PRO A 114 8.50 -6.27 -4.04
N GLU A 115 9.56 -5.66 -4.59
CA GLU A 115 9.97 -5.71 -6.00
C GLU A 115 10.16 -7.14 -6.58
N ASP A 116 10.37 -8.16 -5.73
CA ASP A 116 10.46 -9.55 -6.16
C ASP A 116 9.09 -10.23 -6.40
N GLY A 117 7.99 -9.52 -6.12
CA GLY A 117 6.62 -10.00 -6.28
C GLY A 117 6.19 -11.05 -5.23
N ALA A 118 7.04 -11.39 -4.27
CA ALA A 118 6.70 -12.32 -3.20
C ALA A 118 5.99 -11.60 -2.05
N PRO A 119 5.27 -12.30 -1.16
CA PRO A 119 4.78 -11.69 0.07
C PRO A 119 5.96 -11.12 0.89
N ALA A 120 5.80 -9.91 1.43
CA ALA A 120 6.80 -9.32 2.31
C ALA A 120 7.15 -10.26 3.48
N LEU A 121 8.45 -10.44 3.73
CA LEU A 121 8.93 -11.20 4.87
C LEU A 121 8.75 -10.39 6.18
N PRO A 122 8.75 -11.04 7.36
CA PRO A 122 8.58 -10.36 8.64
C PRO A 122 9.53 -9.18 8.84
N ALA A 123 10.79 -9.31 8.44
CA ALA A 123 11.77 -8.21 8.53
C ALA A 123 11.35 -6.96 7.75
N VAL A 124 10.68 -7.12 6.61
CA VAL A 124 10.16 -6.00 5.79
C VAL A 124 8.93 -5.40 6.46
N THR A 125 7.98 -6.22 6.93
CA THR A 125 6.78 -5.71 7.61
C THR A 125 7.13 -5.01 8.93
N ASP A 126 8.12 -5.51 9.66
CA ASP A 126 8.62 -4.89 10.90
C ASP A 126 9.31 -3.56 10.58
N ALA A 127 10.14 -3.51 9.54
CA ALA A 127 10.78 -2.28 9.08
C ALA A 127 9.77 -1.20 8.64
N ILE A 128 8.65 -1.60 8.03
CA ILE A 128 7.54 -0.69 7.71
C ILE A 128 6.82 -0.27 8.99
N ALA A 129 6.55 -1.20 9.91
CA ALA A 129 5.88 -0.89 11.18
C ALA A 129 6.66 0.14 12.01
N ASP A 130 8.00 0.02 12.06
CA ASP A 130 8.89 0.95 12.75
C ASP A 130 8.88 2.36 12.15
N ARG A 131 8.38 2.52 10.92
CA ARG A 131 8.26 3.79 10.19
C ARG A 131 6.85 4.36 10.16
N LEU A 132 5.92 3.78 10.91
CA LEU A 132 4.57 4.34 11.07
C LEU A 132 4.61 5.76 11.63
N ALA A 133 4.12 6.71 10.85
CA ALA A 133 4.05 8.12 11.20
C ALA A 133 2.80 8.77 10.59
N ASP A 134 2.44 9.94 11.08
CA ASP A 134 1.48 10.80 10.38
C ASP A 134 2.03 11.19 8.99
N PRO A 135 1.17 11.41 7.98
CA PRO A 135 1.62 11.79 6.65
C PRO A 135 2.49 13.05 6.66
N ASP A 136 3.64 12.98 6.00
CA ASP A 136 4.63 14.05 5.87
C ASP A 136 4.92 14.29 4.37
N PRO A 137 4.02 14.99 3.66
CA PRO A 137 4.11 15.11 2.22
C PRO A 137 5.28 16.03 1.80
N LEU A 138 5.93 15.68 0.70
CA LEU A 138 6.86 16.56 0.00
C LEU A 138 6.15 17.83 -0.52
N PRO A 139 6.91 18.88 -0.90
CA PRO A 139 6.34 20.00 -1.64
C PRO A 139 5.58 19.54 -2.88
N GLU A 140 4.47 20.20 -3.23
CA GLU A 140 3.59 19.76 -4.33
C GLU A 140 4.30 19.58 -5.69
N GLY A 141 5.37 20.34 -5.95
CA GLY A 141 6.17 20.22 -7.18
C GLY A 141 7.04 18.95 -7.26
N GLU A 142 7.14 18.19 -6.17
CA GLU A 142 7.89 16.94 -6.04
C GLU A 142 6.97 15.73 -5.93
N HIS A 143 5.66 15.91 -6.06
CA HIS A 143 4.71 14.80 -6.02
C HIS A 143 4.83 13.93 -7.26
N GLY A 144 4.74 12.61 -7.06
CA GLY A 144 4.56 11.65 -8.13
C GLY A 144 3.15 11.72 -8.73
N ILE A 145 2.92 10.90 -9.75
CA ILE A 145 1.64 10.86 -10.46
C ILE A 145 0.96 9.50 -10.37
N ALA A 146 -0.33 9.51 -10.08
CA ALA A 146 -1.17 8.32 -10.12
C ALA A 146 -1.81 8.16 -11.51
N ARG A 147 -1.76 6.94 -12.06
CA ARG A 147 -2.46 6.57 -13.30
C ARG A 147 -3.25 5.28 -13.07
N GLU A 148 -4.47 5.25 -13.56
CA GLU A 148 -5.25 4.01 -13.62
C GLU A 148 -4.71 3.10 -14.74
N VAL A 149 -4.53 1.81 -14.43
CA VAL A 149 -4.03 0.78 -15.37
C VAL A 149 -4.82 -0.53 -15.22
N ASP A 150 -4.91 -1.26 -16.33
CA ASP A 150 -5.47 -2.62 -16.41
C ASP A 150 -4.52 -3.67 -15.79
#